data_AF-A0A164LZS1-F1
#
_entry.id   AF-A0A164LZS1-F1
#
_cell.length_a   1.000
_cell.length_b   1.000
_cell.length_c   1.000
_cell.angle_alpha   90.00
_cell.angle_beta   90.00
_cell.angle_gamma   90.00
#
_symmetry.space_group_name_H-M   'P 1'
#
loop_
_entity.id
_entity.type
_entity.pdbx_description
1 polymer ?
#
loop_
_entity_poly.entity_id
_entity_poly.type
_entity_poly.pdbx_seq_one_letter_code
_entity_poly.pdbx_strand_id
1 'polypeptide(L)'
;MNDRANATGSLADRVAATFAGLVLGLRDHPLYNRLLRLEPDTTLPRLTVDAATPLAWAIDAAVTILGPDLPGDLDLLTARVEIIARTIHSMVLTPRGMIELDTEAQLIDFAYRHIAPIITAPLPTD
;
A
#
# COMPACT_ATOMS: atom_id res chain seq x y z
N MET A 1 4.70 -13.35 10.13
CA MET A 1 3.29 -13.16 9.77
C MET A 1 2.49 -13.23 11.07
N ASN A 2 1.72 -12.18 11.39
CA ASN A 2 0.69 -12.14 12.44
C ASN A 2 1.03 -11.66 13.87
N ASP A 3 1.57 -10.44 14.04
CA ASP A 3 1.49 -9.74 15.35
C ASP A 3 1.42 -8.20 15.31
N ARG A 4 1.32 -7.57 14.11
CA ARG A 4 1.21 -6.10 13.99
C ARG A 4 -0.24 -5.60 13.81
N ALA A 5 -1.20 -6.51 13.72
CA ALA A 5 -2.63 -6.17 13.54
C ALA A 5 -3.32 -5.75 14.84
N ASN A 6 -2.67 -5.88 16.01
CA ASN A 6 -3.18 -5.46 17.31
C ASN A 6 -2.44 -4.25 17.90
N ALA A 7 -1.92 -3.34 17.06
CA ALA A 7 -1.37 -2.08 17.57
C ALA A 7 -2.52 -1.17 18.03
N THR A 8 -2.62 -1.00 19.35
CA THR A 8 -3.42 -0.04 20.10
C THR A 8 -3.14 1.41 19.66
N GLY A 9 -3.60 1.79 18.48
CA GLY A 9 -3.32 3.09 17.85
C GLY A 9 -4.49 3.59 17.00
N SER A 10 -4.48 4.89 16.73
CA SER A 10 -5.41 5.57 15.84
C SER A 10 -5.43 4.93 14.43
N LEU A 11 -6.45 5.22 13.63
CA LEU A 11 -6.51 4.77 12.24
C LEU A 11 -5.26 5.19 11.45
N ALA A 12 -4.73 6.38 11.70
CA ALA A 12 -3.50 6.86 11.08
C ALA A 12 -2.30 5.96 11.43
N ASP A 13 -2.20 5.50 12.68
CA ASP A 13 -1.12 4.61 13.13
C ASP A 13 -1.19 3.26 12.40
N ARG A 14 -2.40 2.70 12.26
CA ARG A 14 -2.60 1.44 11.54
C ARG A 14 -2.28 1.57 10.06
N VAL A 15 -2.71 2.66 9.41
CA VAL A 15 -2.40 2.93 8.01
C VAL A 15 -0.90 3.09 7.81
N ALA A 16 -0.21 3.85 8.68
CA ALA A 16 1.22 4.08 8.58
C ALA A 16 2.04 2.80 8.73
N ALA A 17 1.72 1.99 9.76
CA ALA A 17 2.38 0.71 9.99
C ALA A 17 2.12 -0.29 8.85
N THR A 18 0.89 -0.35 8.34
CA THR A 18 0.52 -1.26 7.25
C THR A 18 1.22 -0.86 5.95
N PHE A 19 1.25 0.44 5.63
CA PHE A 19 1.96 0.95 4.46
C PHE A 19 3.44 0.58 4.48
N ALA A 20 4.14 0.89 5.58
CA ALA A 20 5.56 0.60 5.71
C ALA A 20 5.84 -0.91 5.64
N GLY A 21 5.02 -1.72 6.31
CA GLY A 21 5.13 -3.17 6.29
C GLY A 21 4.91 -3.78 4.90
N LEU A 22 3.94 -3.28 4.14
CA LEU A 22 3.68 -3.74 2.77
C LEU A 22 4.83 -3.35 1.83
N VAL A 23 5.30 -2.11 1.87
CA VAL A 23 6.40 -1.66 1.02
C VAL A 23 7.66 -2.48 1.27
N LEU A 24 8.08 -2.64 2.53
CA LEU A 24 9.26 -3.44 2.88
C LEU A 24 9.06 -4.92 2.55
N GLY A 25 7.92 -5.48 2.95
CA GLY A 25 7.63 -6.90 2.74
C GLY A 25 7.61 -7.30 1.27
N LEU A 26 7.07 -6.44 0.40
CA LEU A 26 7.06 -6.68 -1.05
C LEU A 26 8.45 -6.45 -1.68
N ARG A 27 9.18 -5.41 -1.27
CA ARG A 27 10.56 -5.16 -1.75
C ARG A 27 11.50 -6.30 -1.43
N ASP A 28 11.36 -6.91 -0.26
CA ASP A 28 12.23 -8.01 0.18
C ASP A 28 11.68 -9.39 -0.21
N HIS A 29 10.55 -9.46 -0.93
CA HIS A 29 9.89 -10.73 -1.22
C HIS A 29 10.75 -11.66 -2.10
N PRO A 30 11.24 -12.81 -1.59
CA PRO A 30 12.28 -13.60 -2.28
C PRO A 30 11.84 -14.14 -3.64
N LEU A 31 10.59 -14.59 -3.76
CA LEU A 31 10.06 -15.11 -5.03
C LEU A 31 9.92 -14.01 -6.09
N TYR A 32 9.37 -12.86 -5.70
CA TYR A 32 9.19 -11.69 -6.56
C TYR A 32 10.53 -11.24 -7.15
N ASN A 33 11.53 -11.05 -6.28
CA ASN A 33 12.89 -10.67 -6.69
C ASN A 33 13.59 -11.75 -7.51
N ARG A 34 13.29 -13.03 -7.26
CA ARG A 34 13.83 -14.13 -8.06
C ARG A 34 13.24 -14.16 -9.46
N LEU A 35 11.92 -14.01 -9.59
CA LEU A 35 11.25 -13.99 -10.89
C LEU A 35 11.68 -12.79 -11.74
N LEU A 36 11.74 -11.60 -11.14
CA LEU A 36 12.24 -10.40 -11.83
C LEU A 36 13.67 -10.59 -12.37
N ARG A 37 14.52 -11.32 -11.64
CA ARG A 37 15.90 -11.59 -12.07
C ARG A 37 16.02 -12.69 -13.12
N LEU A 38 15.19 -13.73 -13.03
CA LEU A 38 15.29 -14.90 -13.91
C LEU A 38 14.47 -14.76 -15.19
N GLU A 39 13.32 -14.08 -15.12
CA GLU A 39 12.35 -13.96 -16.21
C GLU A 39 11.80 -12.52 -16.32
N PRO A 40 12.65 -11.50 -16.52
CA PRO A 40 12.20 -10.10 -16.54
C PRO A 40 11.15 -9.83 -17.62
N ASP A 41 11.31 -10.41 -18.81
CA ASP A 41 10.43 -10.17 -19.97
C ASP A 41 9.00 -10.66 -19.76
N THR A 42 8.81 -11.71 -18.94
CA THR A 42 7.47 -12.23 -18.60
C THR A 42 6.96 -11.65 -17.28
N THR A 43 7.86 -11.33 -16.35
CA THR A 43 7.50 -10.89 -15.01
C THR A 43 7.12 -9.41 -15.00
N LEU A 44 7.87 -8.53 -15.66
CA LEU A 44 7.58 -7.09 -15.66
C LEU A 44 6.20 -6.74 -16.24
N PRO A 45 5.74 -7.31 -17.38
CA PRO A 45 4.39 -7.02 -17.87
C PRO A 45 3.30 -7.40 -16.87
N ARG A 46 3.41 -8.59 -16.25
CA ARG A 46 2.49 -9.09 -15.21
C ARG A 46 2.46 -8.23 -13.95
N LEU A 47 3.56 -7.53 -13.69
CA LEU A 47 3.69 -6.59 -12.60
C LEU A 47 3.41 -5.15 -13.01
N THR A 48 3.07 -4.84 -14.26
CA THR A 48 2.86 -3.45 -14.68
C THR A 48 1.59 -3.34 -15.50
N VAL A 49 1.69 -3.50 -16.81
CA VAL A 49 0.57 -3.34 -17.76
C VAL A 49 -0.52 -4.40 -17.58
N ASP A 50 -0.16 -5.60 -17.13
CA ASP A 50 -1.09 -6.72 -16.93
C ASP A 50 -1.42 -6.97 -15.44
N ALA A 51 -1.10 -6.02 -14.55
CA ALA A 51 -1.28 -6.16 -13.09
C ALA A 51 -2.72 -5.91 -12.61
N ALA A 52 -3.69 -5.76 -13.51
CA ALA A 52 -5.06 -5.35 -13.17
C ALA A 52 -5.72 -6.28 -12.13
N THR A 53 -5.66 -7.59 -12.35
CA THR A 53 -6.26 -8.58 -11.43
C THR A 53 -5.65 -8.58 -10.03
N PRO A 54 -4.31 -8.74 -9.85
CA PRO A 54 -3.73 -8.73 -8.51
C PRO A 54 -3.92 -7.38 -7.80
N LEU A 55 -3.92 -6.26 -8.55
CA LEU A 55 -4.18 -4.95 -7.97
C LEU A 55 -5.63 -4.83 -7.47
N ALA A 56 -6.61 -5.30 -8.25
CA ALA A 56 -8.02 -5.31 -7.84
C ALA A 56 -8.23 -6.13 -6.55
N TRP A 57 -7.59 -7.29 -6.43
CA TRP A 57 -7.65 -8.10 -5.21
C TRP A 57 -7.03 -7.40 -4.00
N ALA A 58 -5.90 -6.71 -4.19
CA ALA A 58 -5.29 -5.93 -3.11
C ALA A 58 -6.19 -4.79 -2.63
N ILE A 59 -6.87 -4.11 -3.57
CA ILE A 59 -7.81 -3.02 -3.27
C ILE A 59 -9.02 -3.57 -2.51
N ASP A 60 -9.66 -4.62 -3.02
CA ASP A 60 -10.83 -5.25 -2.41
C ASP A 60 -10.55 -5.74 -0.98
N ALA A 61 -9.39 -6.37 -0.78
CA ALA A 61 -8.95 -6.79 0.55
C ALA A 61 -8.74 -5.60 1.49
N ALA A 62 -8.09 -4.53 1.04
CA ALA A 62 -7.86 -3.35 1.86
C ALA A 62 -9.15 -2.60 2.21
N VAL A 63 -10.09 -2.49 1.26
CA VAL A 63 -11.42 -1.92 1.51
C VAL A 63 -12.19 -2.76 2.54
N THR A 64 -12.16 -4.09 2.40
CA THR A 64 -12.79 -5.01 3.36
C THR A 64 -12.23 -4.85 4.77
N ILE A 65 -10.91 -4.63 4.89
CA ILE A 65 -10.23 -4.45 6.18
C ILE A 65 -10.55 -3.08 6.79
N LEU A 66 -10.56 -2.00 6.00
CA LEU A 66 -10.69 -0.62 6.49
C LEU A 66 -12.13 -0.15 6.62
N GLY A 67 -13.06 -0.72 5.86
CA GLY A 67 -14.48 -0.32 5.83
C GLY A 67 -15.15 -0.24 7.20
N PRO A 68 -14.96 -1.22 8.11
CA PRO A 68 -15.56 -1.15 9.45
C PRO A 68 -15.13 0.05 10.30
N ASP A 69 -13.92 0.59 10.09
CA ASP A 69 -13.37 1.72 10.83
C ASP A 69 -13.79 3.09 10.26
N LEU A 70 -14.36 3.09 9.06
CA LEU A 70 -14.66 4.28 8.27
C LEU A 70 -16.11 4.26 7.81
N PRO A 71 -17.07 4.62 8.67
CA PRO A 71 -18.46 4.77 8.25
C PRO A 71 -18.53 5.86 7.18
N GLY A 72 -18.94 5.50 5.96
CA GLY A 72 -18.98 6.45 4.85
C GLY A 72 -19.22 5.81 3.49
N ASP A 73 -18.94 6.59 2.46
CA ASP A 73 -19.05 6.22 1.05
C ASP A 73 -17.97 5.18 0.67
N LEU A 74 -18.42 3.95 0.38
CA LEU A 74 -17.56 2.83 0.02
C LEU A 74 -16.83 3.07 -1.31
N ASP A 75 -17.44 3.82 -2.23
CA ASP A 75 -16.81 4.13 -3.52
C ASP A 75 -15.66 5.11 -3.31
N LEU A 76 -15.83 6.10 -2.44
CA LEU A 76 -14.75 7.00 -2.06
C LEU A 76 -13.61 6.27 -1.33
N LEU A 77 -13.93 5.36 -0.40
CA LEU A 77 -12.92 4.54 0.27
C LEU A 77 -12.15 3.70 -0.75
N THR A 78 -12.86 3.09 -1.70
CA THR A 78 -12.27 2.31 -2.79
C THR A 78 -11.30 3.15 -3.63
N ALA A 79 -11.70 4.36 -4.02
CA ALA A 79 -10.83 5.27 -4.77
C ALA A 79 -9.57 5.66 -3.98
N ARG A 80 -9.71 5.94 -2.67
CA ARG A 80 -8.58 6.27 -1.79
C ARG A 80 -7.61 5.09 -1.63
N VAL A 81 -8.15 3.89 -1.44
CA VAL A 81 -7.35 2.66 -1.36
C VAL A 81 -6.64 2.37 -2.67
N GLU A 82 -7.29 2.57 -3.82
CA GLU A 82 -6.66 2.39 -5.13
C GLU A 82 -5.43 3.29 -5.32
N ILE A 83 -5.54 4.56 -4.95
CA ILE A 83 -4.41 5.50 -5.01
C ILE A 83 -3.22 4.97 -4.20
N ILE A 84 -3.48 4.49 -2.98
CA ILE A 84 -2.44 3.98 -2.09
C ILE A 84 -1.85 2.68 -2.63
N ALA A 85 -2.68 1.77 -3.14
CA ALA A 85 -2.24 0.51 -3.72
C ALA A 85 -1.31 0.73 -4.92
N ARG A 86 -1.67 1.64 -5.83
CA ARG A 86 -0.82 2.04 -6.97
C ARG A 86 0.47 2.72 -6.52
N THR A 87 0.41 3.51 -5.45
CA THR A 87 1.60 4.16 -4.86
C THR A 87 2.57 3.12 -4.31
N ILE A 88 2.11 2.19 -3.46
CA ILE A 88 2.91 1.08 -2.94
C ILE A 88 3.52 0.28 -4.10
N HIS A 89 2.69 -0.09 -5.07
CA HIS A 89 3.11 -0.86 -6.24
C HIS A 89 4.25 -0.17 -7.02
N SER A 90 4.11 1.13 -7.30
CA SER A 90 5.16 1.92 -7.93
C SER A 90 6.44 1.98 -7.07
N MET A 91 6.32 2.15 -5.76
CA MET A 91 7.47 2.25 -4.85
C MET A 91 8.20 0.92 -4.63
N VAL A 92 7.52 -0.20 -4.86
CA VAL A 92 8.14 -1.54 -4.88
C VAL A 92 8.91 -1.74 -6.18
N LEU A 93 8.36 -1.32 -7.33
CA LEU A 93 9.02 -1.42 -8.63
C LEU A 93 10.15 -0.40 -8.82
N THR A 94 10.03 0.77 -8.19
CA THR A 94 11.03 1.87 -8.24
C THR A 94 11.39 2.28 -6.81
N PRO A 95 12.29 1.54 -6.13
CA PRO A 95 12.58 1.76 -4.71
C PRO A 95 13.26 3.08 -4.40
N ARG A 96 14.08 3.59 -5.34
CA ARG A 96 14.85 4.82 -5.19
C ARG A 96 14.21 5.95 -5.96
N GLY A 97 14.08 7.10 -5.30
CA GLY A 97 13.58 8.33 -5.89
C GLY A 97 14.37 9.53 -5.34
N MET A 98 13.72 10.69 -5.28
CA MET A 98 14.35 11.90 -4.72
C MET A 98 14.28 11.99 -3.20
N ILE A 99 13.52 11.10 -2.57
CA ILE A 99 13.36 11.02 -1.13
C ILE A 99 13.85 9.65 -0.64
N GLU A 100 14.46 9.66 0.54
CA GLU A 100 15.00 8.46 1.18
C GLU A 100 13.87 7.69 1.88
N LEU A 101 13.62 6.44 1.44
CA LEU A 101 12.51 5.60 1.90
C LEU A 101 12.93 4.14 2.06
N ASP A 102 14.15 3.89 2.50
CA ASP A 102 14.74 2.56 2.60
C ASP A 102 14.47 1.89 3.95
N THR A 103 14.22 2.68 4.99
CA THR A 103 13.98 2.19 6.35
C THR A 103 12.51 2.20 6.73
N GLU A 104 12.13 1.32 7.66
CA GLU A 104 10.76 1.31 8.23
C GLU A 104 10.39 2.67 8.83
N ALA A 105 11.31 3.31 9.55
CA ALA A 105 11.09 4.62 10.16
C ALA A 105 10.79 5.71 9.13
N GLN A 106 11.54 5.77 8.03
CA GLN A 106 11.29 6.71 6.93
C GLN A 106 9.93 6.45 6.25
N LEU A 107 9.58 5.18 6.05
CA LEU A 107 8.30 4.81 5.44
C LEU A 107 7.10 5.10 6.34
N ILE A 108 7.21 4.86 7.65
CA ILE A 108 6.19 5.20 8.64
C ILE A 108 5.96 6.71 8.65
N ASP A 109 7.04 7.48 8.74
CA ASP A 109 7.02 8.93 8.75
C ASP A 109 6.43 9.52 7.45
N PHE A 110 6.82 8.97 6.29
CA PHE A 110 6.19 9.28 5.00
C PHE A 110 4.69 8.97 5.01
N ALA A 111 4.30 7.81 5.54
CA ALA A 111 2.92 7.39 5.56
C ALA A 111 2.05 8.29 6.45
N TYR A 112 2.53 8.69 7.62
CA TYR A 112 1.82 9.66 8.47
C TYR A 112 1.58 11.00 7.76
N ARG A 113 2.59 11.51 7.06
CA ARG A 113 2.49 12.82 6.41
C ARG A 113 1.68 12.83 5.12
N HIS A 114 1.70 11.73 4.36
CA HIS A 114 1.21 11.74 2.99
C HIS A 114 0.16 10.67 2.67
N ILE A 115 0.17 9.52 3.36
CA ILE A 115 -0.72 8.39 3.05
C ILE A 115 -1.93 8.37 3.97
N ALA A 116 -1.72 8.43 5.29
CA ALA A 116 -2.79 8.44 6.28
C ALA A 116 -3.82 9.57 6.02
N PRO A 117 -3.42 10.80 5.66
CA PRO A 117 -4.38 11.87 5.35
C PRO A 117 -5.32 11.55 4.18
N ILE A 118 -4.90 10.71 3.21
CA ILE A 118 -5.77 10.31 2.10
C ILE A 118 -6.95 9.49 2.63
N ILE A 119 -6.70 8.62 3.60
CA ILE A 119 -7.73 7.78 4.23
C ILE A 119 -8.58 8.60 5.22
N THR A 120 -7.93 9.43 6.05
CA THR A 120 -8.60 10.11 7.17
C THR A 120 -9.22 11.46 6.80
N ALA A 121 -8.97 11.98 5.59
CA ALA A 121 -9.56 13.23 5.14
C ALA A 121 -11.09 13.16 5.23
N PRO A 122 -11.75 14.23 5.73
CA PRO A 122 -13.20 14.26 5.80
C PRO A 122 -13.82 14.11 4.40
N LEU A 123 -15.05 13.60 4.36
CA LEU A 123 -15.85 13.60 3.14
C LEU A 123 -16.04 15.05 2.68
N PRO A 124 -16.02 15.33 1.36
CA PRO A 124 -16.49 16.62 0.86
C PRO A 124 -17.89 16.87 1.39
N THR A 125 -18.11 18.05 1.99
CA THR A 125 -19.48 18.52 2.27
C THR A 125 -20.01 19.16 0.98
N ASP A 126 -21.15 18.66 0.51
CA ASP A 126 -21.91 19.24 -0.62
C ASP A 126 -22.21 20.74 -0.42
#